data_AF-A0A2G2E0M2-F1
#
_entry.id   AF-A0A2G2E0M2-F1
#
_cell.length_a   1.000
_cell.length_b   1.000
_cell.length_c   1.000
_cell.angle_alpha   90.00
_cell.angle_beta   90.00
_cell.angle_gamma   90.00
#
_symmetry.space_group_name_H-M   'P 1'
#
loop_
_entity.id
_entity.type
_entity.pdbx_description
1 polymer ?
#
loop_
_entity_poly.entity_id
_entity_poly.type
_entity_poly.pdbx_seq_one_letter_code
_entity_poly.pdbx_strand_id
1 'polypeptide(L)'
;MKRLLLTLISFVLIIVSCQSIETELDPISKEHAAFFGTWEEEKMDKEVEKTTWTFDRYEVKWNGFSHFYEVSGDSLIISGMVYRILDQSEKEIKIVKLNGKPGTLIRKE
;
A
#
# COMPACT_ATOMS: atom_id res chain seq x y z
N MET A 1 42.85 45.86 1.89
CA MET A 1 42.56 44.50 1.40
C MET A 1 42.47 43.54 2.59
N LYS A 2 41.35 42.82 2.67
CA LYS A 2 41.14 41.53 3.36
C LYS A 2 41.46 41.45 4.86
N ARG A 3 40.57 42.00 5.70
CA ARG A 3 40.35 41.53 7.08
C ARG A 3 38.85 41.40 7.33
N LEU A 4 38.23 40.45 6.63
CA LEU A 4 36.80 40.15 6.78
C LEU A 4 36.53 38.74 6.27
N LEU A 5 37.24 37.73 6.80
CA LEU A 5 36.90 36.32 6.53
C LEU A 5 37.64 35.36 7.48
N LEU A 6 37.63 35.62 8.79
CA LEU A 6 38.24 34.71 9.76
C LEU A 6 37.35 34.55 11.00
N THR A 7 36.06 34.33 10.76
CA THR A 7 35.10 34.00 11.82
C THR A 7 33.95 33.11 11.32
N LEU A 8 34.19 32.31 10.28
CA LEU A 8 33.11 31.54 9.62
C LEU A 8 33.47 30.09 9.26
N ILE A 9 34.61 29.57 9.74
CA ILE A 9 35.06 28.20 9.38
C ILE A 9 35.02 27.23 10.59
N SER A 10 34.64 27.67 11.79
CA SER A 10 34.47 26.77 12.95
C SER A 10 33.05 26.28 13.19
N PHE A 11 32.07 26.63 12.35
CA PHE A 11 30.68 26.15 12.49
C PHE A 11 30.33 24.97 11.56
N VAL A 12 31.24 24.57 10.66
CA VAL A 12 31.00 23.51 9.66
C VAL A 12 31.33 22.11 10.22
N LEU A 13 31.75 22.00 11.49
CA LEU A 13 32.14 20.73 12.11
C LEU A 13 31.04 20.02 12.90
N ILE A 14 29.79 20.51 12.91
CA ILE A 14 28.72 19.95 13.77
C ILE A 14 27.57 19.26 13.00
N ILE A 15 27.51 19.34 11.66
CA ILE A 15 26.29 18.88 10.93
C ILE A 15 26.49 17.59 10.12
N VAL A 16 27.67 16.96 10.11
CA VAL A 16 27.98 15.85 9.18
C VAL A 16 27.89 14.44 9.81
N SER A 17 27.50 14.31 11.08
CA SER A 17 27.47 12.98 11.75
C SER A 17 26.12 12.55 12.34
N CYS A 18 25.03 13.28 12.06
CA CYS A 18 23.66 12.86 12.39
C CYS A 18 22.80 12.62 11.14
N GLN A 19 23.37 12.15 10.04
CA GLN A 19 22.59 11.29 9.14
C GLN A 19 22.55 9.92 9.80
N SER A 20 21.72 9.83 10.84
CA SER A 20 21.09 8.58 11.21
C SER A 20 20.56 7.98 9.92
N ILE A 21 21.16 6.86 9.52
CA ILE A 21 20.53 5.91 8.62
C ILE A 21 19.37 5.33 9.43
N GLU A 22 18.36 6.16 9.72
CA GLU A 22 17.03 5.68 9.93
C GLU A 22 16.63 5.21 8.54
N THR A 23 16.70 3.90 8.35
CA THR A 23 15.90 3.22 7.36
C THR A 23 14.48 3.71 7.58
N GLU A 24 14.06 4.76 6.87
CA GLU A 24 12.69 5.23 6.88
C GLU A 24 11.86 4.02 6.47
N LEU A 25 11.25 3.38 7.47
CA LEU A 25 10.19 2.42 7.26
C LEU A 25 9.11 3.22 6.57
N ASP A 26 9.09 3.14 5.24
CA ASP A 26 8.16 3.86 4.39
C ASP A 26 6.76 3.74 5.01
N PRO A 27 6.21 4.82 5.58
CA PRO A 27 5.03 4.74 6.42
C PRO A 27 3.87 4.33 5.53
N ILE A 28 3.41 3.09 5.71
CA ILE A 28 2.27 2.56 4.97
C ILE A 28 1.07 3.45 5.29
N SER A 29 0.37 3.91 4.25
CA SER A 29 -0.84 4.71 4.44
C SER A 29 -1.91 3.90 5.19
N LYS A 30 -2.82 4.58 5.90
CA LYS A 30 -3.90 3.88 6.61
C LYS A 30 -4.80 3.10 5.66
N GLU A 31 -4.98 3.63 4.45
CA GLU A 31 -5.74 3.04 3.36
C GLU A 31 -5.12 1.72 2.91
N HIS A 32 -3.79 1.68 2.77
CA HIS A 32 -3.05 0.48 2.41
C HIS A 32 -3.08 -0.56 3.56
N ALA A 33 -2.87 -0.13 4.81
CA ALA A 33 -2.91 -1.02 5.96
C ALA A 33 -4.27 -1.70 6.15
N ALA A 34 -5.37 -1.05 5.75
CA ALA A 34 -6.70 -1.60 5.83
C ALA A 34 -6.95 -2.79 4.89
N PHE A 35 -6.07 -3.04 3.90
CA PHE A 35 -6.13 -4.26 3.08
C PHE A 35 -5.48 -5.47 3.76
N PHE A 36 -4.59 -5.29 4.74
CA PHE A 36 -3.78 -6.40 5.28
C PHE A 36 -4.61 -7.52 5.86
N GLY A 37 -4.36 -8.75 5.41
CA GLY A 37 -5.02 -9.97 5.86
C GLY A 37 -5.72 -10.72 4.72
N THR A 38 -6.58 -11.65 5.11
CA THR A 38 -7.24 -12.56 4.17
C THR A 38 -8.68 -12.14 3.91
N TRP A 39 -9.05 -12.16 2.64
CA TRP A 39 -10.37 -11.79 2.14
C TRP A 39 -10.89 -12.84 1.17
N GLU A 40 -12.20 -13.05 1.16
CA GLU A 40 -12.89 -13.96 0.26
C GLU A 40 -13.77 -13.15 -0.69
N GLU A 41 -13.63 -13.37 -1.98
CA GLU A 41 -14.48 -12.74 -2.99
C GLU A 41 -15.90 -13.33 -2.92
N GLU A 42 -16.89 -12.46 -2.71
CA GLU A 42 -18.30 -12.81 -2.77
C GLU A 42 -18.70 -13.05 -4.23
N LYS A 43 -18.97 -14.31 -4.58
CA LYS A 43 -19.46 -14.68 -5.91
C LYS A 43 -20.98 -14.66 -5.95
N MET A 44 -21.51 -14.08 -7.02
CA MET A 44 -22.96 -14.09 -7.29
C MET A 44 -23.47 -15.49 -7.65
N ASP A 45 -22.59 -16.40 -8.08
CA ASP A 45 -22.95 -17.74 -8.54
C ASP A 45 -22.38 -18.80 -7.58
N LYS A 46 -23.25 -19.69 -7.08
CA LYS A 46 -22.93 -20.64 -6.01
C LYS A 46 -22.04 -21.80 -6.45
N GLU A 47 -21.89 -22.00 -7.75
CA GLU A 47 -21.14 -23.12 -8.34
C GLU A 47 -19.68 -22.81 -8.63
N VAL A 48 -19.25 -21.54 -8.52
CA VAL A 48 -17.87 -21.12 -8.79
C VAL A 48 -17.07 -21.12 -7.50
N GLU A 49 -15.92 -21.81 -7.52
CA GLU A 49 -14.97 -21.83 -6.40
C GLU A 49 -14.63 -20.41 -5.95
N LYS A 50 -14.73 -20.16 -4.64
CA LYS A 50 -14.47 -18.83 -4.07
C LYS A 50 -12.99 -18.48 -4.22
N THR A 51 -12.70 -17.22 -4.54
CA THR A 51 -11.32 -16.76 -4.68
C THR A 51 -10.90 -16.07 -3.39
N THR A 52 -9.81 -16.57 -2.79
CA THR A 52 -9.24 -16.02 -1.56
C THR A 52 -8.04 -15.14 -1.90
N TRP A 53 -8.03 -13.95 -1.32
CA TRP A 53 -7.02 -12.91 -1.49
C TRP A 53 -6.32 -12.69 -0.16
N THR A 54 -5.00 -12.82 -0.12
CA THR A 54 -4.21 -12.53 1.08
C THR A 54 -3.27 -11.37 0.80
N PHE A 55 -3.52 -10.23 1.43
CA PHE A 55 -2.72 -9.02 1.30
C PHE A 55 -1.71 -8.94 2.45
N ASP A 56 -0.45 -8.87 2.09
CA ASP A 56 0.66 -8.52 2.97
C ASP A 56 1.12 -7.07 2.68
N ARG A 57 2.26 -6.65 3.22
CA ARG A 57 2.74 -5.26 3.10
C ARG A 57 2.95 -4.76 1.66
N TYR A 58 3.33 -5.65 0.74
CA TYR A 58 3.72 -5.28 -0.62
C TYR A 58 3.04 -6.11 -1.69
N GLU A 59 2.50 -7.26 -1.29
CA GLU A 59 2.03 -8.28 -2.19
C GLU A 59 0.64 -8.74 -1.81
N VAL A 60 -0.13 -9.10 -2.83
CA VAL A 60 -1.39 -9.80 -2.69
C VAL A 60 -1.29 -11.15 -3.38
N LYS A 61 -1.79 -12.18 -2.70
CA LYS A 61 -1.79 -13.56 -3.18
C LYS A 61 -3.21 -14.02 -3.45
N TRP A 62 -3.47 -14.58 -4.64
CA TRP A 62 -4.71 -15.31 -4.94
C TRP A 62 -4.42 -16.40 -5.97
N ASN A 63 -5.19 -17.49 -5.96
CA ASN A 63 -5.07 -18.63 -6.89
C ASN A 63 -3.62 -19.16 -7.06
N GLY A 64 -2.79 -19.10 -6.00
CA GLY A 64 -1.40 -19.55 -6.02
C GLY A 64 -0.39 -18.59 -6.66
N PHE A 65 -0.81 -17.40 -7.10
CA PHE A 65 0.06 -16.35 -7.62
C PHE A 65 0.28 -15.24 -6.60
N SER A 66 1.44 -14.59 -6.65
CA SER A 66 1.74 -13.38 -5.87
C SER A 66 1.92 -12.20 -6.81
N HIS A 67 1.32 -11.06 -6.45
CA HIS A 67 1.34 -9.84 -7.24
C HIS A 67 1.69 -8.65 -6.36
N PHE A 68 2.56 -7.77 -6.84
CA PHE A 68 2.73 -6.46 -6.23
C PHE A 68 1.44 -5.65 -6.37
N TYR A 69 1.11 -4.92 -5.31
CA TYR A 69 -0.01 -3.99 -5.31
C TYR A 69 0.33 -2.66 -4.67
N GLU A 70 -0.46 -1.66 -5.04
CA GLU A 70 -0.40 -0.31 -4.50
C GLU A 70 -1.83 0.17 -4.23
N VAL A 71 -2.01 0.96 -3.16
CA VAL A 71 -3.24 1.67 -2.87
C VAL A 71 -2.95 3.17 -2.94
N SER A 72 -3.61 3.86 -3.86
CA SER A 72 -3.47 5.30 -4.06
C SER A 72 -4.85 5.94 -4.12
N GLY A 73 -5.27 6.60 -3.04
CA GLY A 73 -6.60 7.20 -2.94
C GLY A 73 -7.70 6.15 -3.02
N ASP A 74 -8.61 6.30 -3.98
CA ASP A 74 -9.72 5.36 -4.25
C ASP A 74 -9.30 4.21 -5.19
N SER A 75 -8.01 4.00 -5.43
CA SER A 75 -7.52 3.06 -6.42
C SER A 75 -6.65 1.97 -5.80
N LEU A 76 -6.99 0.72 -6.06
CA LEU A 76 -6.17 -0.47 -5.83
C LEU A 76 -5.56 -0.91 -7.17
N ILE A 77 -4.24 -0.92 -7.25
CA ILE A 77 -3.51 -1.25 -8.48
C ILE A 77 -2.77 -2.55 -8.24
N ILE A 78 -3.03 -3.58 -9.05
CA ILE A 78 -2.37 -4.87 -8.91
C ILE A 78 -1.80 -5.31 -10.25
N SER A 79 -0.47 -5.41 -10.33
CA SER A 79 0.23 -5.75 -11.59
C SER A 79 -0.26 -4.93 -12.80
N GLY A 80 -0.49 -3.63 -12.60
CA GLY A 80 -0.99 -2.71 -13.64
C GLY A 80 -2.50 -2.77 -13.91
N MET A 81 -3.25 -3.66 -13.28
CA MET A 81 -4.71 -3.64 -13.31
C MET A 81 -5.24 -2.68 -12.24
N VAL A 82 -6.08 -1.74 -12.64
CA VAL A 82 -6.67 -0.74 -11.73
C VAL A 82 -8.09 -1.15 -11.35
N TYR A 83 -8.31 -1.20 -10.04
CA TYR A 83 -9.60 -1.39 -9.39
C TYR A 83 -9.94 -0.12 -8.64
N ARG A 84 -11.15 0.42 -8.84
CA ARG A 84 -11.67 1.48 -7.99
C ARG A 84 -12.28 0.89 -6.72
N ILE A 85 -11.89 1.43 -5.59
CA ILE A 85 -12.45 1.17 -4.26
C ILE A 85 -13.72 2.03 -4.13
N LEU A 86 -14.86 1.38 -4.00
CA LEU A 86 -16.16 2.03 -3.87
C LEU A 86 -16.54 2.26 -2.41
N ASP A 87 -16.15 1.34 -1.55
CA ASP A 87 -16.46 1.33 -0.12
C ASP A 87 -15.44 0.45 0.60
N GLN A 88 -15.04 0.83 1.82
CA GLN A 88 -14.04 0.11 2.59
C GLN A 88 -14.35 0.19 4.09
N SER A 89 -14.35 -0.98 4.72
CA SER A 89 -14.48 -1.15 6.17
C SER A 89 -13.54 -2.28 6.65
N GLU A 90 -13.47 -2.49 7.96
CA GLU A 90 -12.67 -3.58 8.54
C GLU A 90 -13.13 -4.99 8.11
N LYS A 91 -14.40 -5.13 7.68
CA LYS A 91 -15.03 -6.42 7.37
C LYS A 91 -15.30 -6.63 5.88
N GLU A 92 -15.37 -5.56 5.11
CA GLU A 92 -15.81 -5.60 3.72
C GLU A 92 -15.10 -4.53 2.89
N ILE A 93 -14.69 -4.89 1.67
CA ILE A 93 -14.20 -3.97 0.65
C ILE A 93 -15.01 -4.18 -0.63
N LYS A 94 -15.60 -3.11 -1.15
CA LYS A 94 -16.25 -3.11 -2.47
C LYS A 94 -15.30 -2.53 -3.49
N ILE A 95 -14.98 -3.29 -4.52
CA ILE A 95 -14.09 -2.88 -5.61
C ILE A 95 -14.77 -3.03 -6.97
N VAL A 96 -14.32 -2.28 -7.97
CA VAL A 96 -14.74 -2.46 -9.36
C VAL A 96 -13.53 -2.36 -10.27
N LYS A 97 -13.29 -3.40 -11.08
CA LYS A 97 -12.31 -3.34 -12.16
C LYS A 97 -12.77 -2.30 -13.19
N LEU A 98 -11.87 -1.51 -13.77
CA LEU A 98 -12.24 -0.62 -14.89
C LEU A 98 -12.97 -1.43 -15.99
N ASN A 99 -14.22 -1.10 -16.25
CA ASN A 99 -15.16 -1.79 -17.16
C ASN A 99 -15.65 -3.19 -16.72
N GLY A 100 -15.43 -3.58 -15.47
CA GLY A 100 -15.93 -4.82 -14.88
C GLY A 100 -17.22 -4.63 -14.09
N LYS A 101 -17.74 -5.73 -13.56
CA LYS A 101 -18.77 -5.69 -12.52
C LYS A 101 -18.14 -5.37 -11.17
N PRO A 102 -18.87 -4.71 -10.25
CA PRO A 102 -18.44 -4.61 -8.86
C PRO A 102 -18.26 -6.01 -8.25
N GLY A 103 -17.23 -6.14 -7.42
CA GLY A 103 -16.96 -7.30 -6.59
C GLY A 103 -16.85 -6.88 -5.13
N THR A 104 -17.22 -7.79 -4.23
CA THR A 104 -17.14 -7.58 -2.79
C THR A 104 -16.11 -8.56 -2.22
N LEU A 105 -15.19 -8.06 -1.41
CA LEU A 105 -14.23 -8.85 -0.65
C LEU A 105 -14.66 -8.85 0.81
N ILE A 106 -14.91 -10.03 1.37
CA ILE A 106 -15.34 -10.22 2.76
C ILE A 106 -14.17 -10.72 3.59
N ARG A 107 -13.93 -10.10 4.75
CA ARG A 107 -12.83 -10.46 5.65
C ARG A 107 -12.99 -11.91 6.13
N LYS A 108 -11.91 -12.70 6.06
CA LYS A 108 -11.79 -13.98 6.75
C LYS A 108 -11.16 -13.74 8.11
N GLU A 109 -11.87 -14.14 9.16
CA GLU A 109 -11.35 -14.27 10.53
C GLU A 109 -10.42 -15.49 10.65
#